data_AF-A0A250KMF2-F1
#
_entry.id   AF-A0A250KMF2-F1
#
_cell.length_a   1.000
_cell.length_b   1.000
_cell.length_c   1.000
_cell.angle_alpha   90.00
_cell.angle_beta   90.00
_cell.angle_gamma   90.00
#
_symmetry.space_group_name_H-M   'P 1'
#
loop_
_entity.id
_entity.type
_entity.pdbx_description
1 polymer ?
#
loop_
_entity_poly.entity_id
_entity_poly.type
_entity_poly.pdbx_seq_one_letter_code
_entity_poly.pdbx_strand_id
1 'polypeptide(L)'
;MRKFTVEFRGKPLAKLPFGTKPEPVVTVSRGELSRIEIEAVPDGVAGHWRTHFDLAVAGTDPVEMRCYLRVKDKAMSETWLYQYHPA
;
A
#
# COMPACT_ATOMS: atom_id res chain seq x y z
N MET A 1 0.62 -15.84 -8.80
CA MET A 1 0.99 -14.45 -8.47
C MET A 1 -0.23 -13.58 -8.61
N ARG A 2 -0.50 -12.69 -7.65
CA ARG A 2 -1.64 -11.77 -7.64
C ARG A 2 -1.16 -10.35 -7.39
N LYS A 3 -1.59 -9.40 -8.22
CA LYS A 3 -1.30 -7.97 -8.05
C LYS A 3 -2.40 -7.29 -7.25
N PHE A 4 -2.02 -6.38 -6.37
CA PHE A 4 -2.92 -5.51 -5.63
C PHE A 4 -2.58 -4.05 -5.88
N THR A 5 -3.62 -3.21 -5.91
CA THR A 5 -3.53 -1.75 -5.98
C THR A 5 -4.35 -1.17 -4.84
N VAL A 6 -3.72 -0.31 -4.03
CA VAL A 6 -4.41 0.40 -2.94
C VAL A 6 -4.14 1.88 -3.10
N GLU A 7 -5.20 2.68 -3.17
CA GLU A 7 -5.12 4.14 -3.24
C GLU A 7 -5.44 4.76 -1.87
N PHE A 8 -4.67 5.76 -1.49
CA PHE A 8 -4.80 6.48 -0.23
C PHE A 8 -4.98 7.96 -0.50
N ARG A 9 -5.91 8.56 0.24
CA ARG A 9 -6.10 10.02 0.33
C ARG A 9 -6.33 10.41 1.78
N GLY A 10 -5.99 11.64 2.12
CA GLY A 10 -6.25 12.17 3.45
C GLY A 10 -5.51 13.48 3.73
N LYS A 11 -6.00 14.22 4.75
CA LYS A 11 -5.40 15.51 5.14
C LYS A 11 -3.90 15.46 5.44
N PRO A 12 -3.34 14.41 6.09
CA PRO A 12 -1.89 14.33 6.30
C PRO A 12 -1.10 14.22 5.00
N LEU A 13 -1.58 13.40 4.06
CA LEU A 13 -0.95 13.19 2.75
C LEU A 13 -1.02 14.45 1.87
N ALA A 14 -2.13 15.18 1.90
CA ALA A 14 -2.30 16.43 1.15
C ALA A 14 -1.37 17.56 1.63
N LYS A 15 -0.81 17.45 2.84
CA LYS A 15 0.11 18.42 3.44
C LYS A 15 1.58 18.01 3.32
N LEU A 16 1.89 16.95 2.57
CA LEU A 16 3.27 16.55 2.35
C LEU A 16 4.03 17.68 1.62
N PRO A 17 5.24 18.03 2.07
CA PRO A 17 6.09 18.97 1.34
C PRO A 17 6.36 18.45 -0.08
N PHE A 18 6.48 19.38 -1.03
CA PHE A 18 6.82 19.04 -2.42
C PHE A 18 8.09 18.15 -2.47
N GLY A 19 8.05 17.11 -3.30
CA GLY A 19 9.13 16.13 -3.42
C GLY A 19 9.16 15.06 -2.31
N THR A 20 8.33 15.16 -1.26
CA THR A 20 8.24 14.12 -0.23
C THR A 20 7.39 12.95 -0.71
N LYS A 21 8.03 11.80 -0.92
CA LYS A 21 7.37 10.54 -1.26
C LYS A 21 7.12 9.72 0.02
N PRO A 22 5.87 9.36 0.34
CA PRO A 22 5.62 8.45 1.45
C PRO A 22 6.08 7.03 1.10
N GLU A 23 6.38 6.24 2.13
CA GLU A 23 6.74 4.83 2.03
C GLU A 23 5.51 3.96 2.31
N PRO A 24 5.16 3.01 1.43
CA PRO A 24 4.19 1.97 1.76
C PRO A 24 4.83 0.94 2.67
N VAL A 25 4.18 0.64 3.78
CA VAL A 25 4.51 -0.50 4.63
C VAL A 25 3.49 -1.58 4.37
N VAL A 26 3.92 -2.64 3.70
CA VAL A 26 3.07 -3.79 3.34
C VAL A 26 3.54 -5.02 4.13
N THR A 27 2.60 -5.72 4.76
CA THR A 27 2.88 -6.99 5.45
C THR A 27 1.86 -8.04 5.04
N VAL A 28 2.31 -9.28 4.89
CA VAL A 28 1.50 -10.46 4.60
C VAL A 28 1.72 -11.51 5.67
N SER A 29 0.69 -12.29 6.03
CA SER A 29 0.85 -13.42 6.97
C SER A 29 1.62 -14.60 6.36
N ARG A 30 1.58 -14.77 5.04
CA ARG A 30 2.36 -15.76 4.29
C ARG A 30 2.56 -15.36 2.83
N GLY A 31 3.48 -16.05 2.16
CA GLY A 31 3.87 -15.75 0.78
C GLY A 31 4.97 -14.70 0.73
N GLU A 32 5.33 -14.31 -0.49
CA GLU A 32 6.41 -13.37 -0.78
C GLU A 32 5.86 -12.14 -1.49
N LEU A 33 6.24 -10.97 -0.98
CA LEU A 33 5.95 -9.69 -1.60
C LEU A 33 7.05 -9.31 -2.58
N SER A 34 6.67 -8.76 -3.73
CA SER A 34 7.59 -8.21 -4.72
C SER A 34 6.98 -6.99 -5.40
N ARG A 35 7.80 -6.22 -6.12
CA ARG A 35 7.38 -5.01 -6.86
C ARG A 35 6.54 -4.03 -6.03
N ILE A 36 6.96 -3.80 -4.78
CA ILE A 36 6.33 -2.80 -3.92
C ILE A 36 6.71 -1.42 -4.43
N GLU A 37 5.74 -0.73 -5.03
CA GLU A 37 5.91 0.57 -5.65
C GLU A 37 4.84 1.53 -5.16
N ILE A 38 5.17 2.82 -5.16
CA ILE A 38 4.24 3.88 -4.83
C ILE A 38 4.44 5.06 -5.79
N GLU A 39 3.34 5.65 -6.21
CA GLU A 39 3.30 6.80 -7.12
C GLU A 39 2.18 7.76 -6.73
N ALA A 40 2.31 9.03 -7.11
CA ALA A 40 1.21 9.97 -7.02
C ALA A 40 0.20 9.65 -8.14
N VAL A 41 -1.09 9.70 -7.85
CA VAL A 41 -2.12 9.52 -8.87
C VAL A 41 -2.14 10.77 -9.77
N PRO A 42 -2.09 10.63 -11.11
CA PRO A 42 -2.04 11.76 -12.03
C PRO A 42 -3.44 12.35 -12.28
N ASP A 43 -4.14 12.72 -11.22
CA ASP A 43 -5.52 13.25 -11.26
C ASP A 43 -5.63 14.71 -10.79
N GLY A 44 -4.50 15.36 -10.49
CA GLY A 44 -4.44 16.73 -9.98
C GLY A 44 -4.85 16.87 -8.51
N VAL A 45 -5.04 15.77 -7.78
CA VAL A 45 -5.44 15.80 -6.38
C VAL A 45 -4.22 15.68 -5.47
N ALA A 46 -3.97 16.75 -4.69
CA ALA A 46 -2.88 16.77 -3.72
C ALA A 46 -3.01 15.63 -2.69
N GLY A 47 -1.91 14.87 -2.52
CA GLY A 47 -1.85 13.78 -1.55
C GLY A 47 -2.63 12.53 -1.94
N HIS A 48 -3.01 12.38 -3.21
CA HIS A 48 -3.53 11.12 -3.73
C HIS A 48 -2.37 10.21 -4.15
N TRP A 49 -2.20 9.12 -3.41
CA TRP A 49 -1.10 8.18 -3.62
C TRP A 49 -1.65 6.79 -3.92
N ARG A 50 -0.94 6.05 -4.78
CA ARG A 50 -1.26 4.68 -5.15
C ARG A 50 -0.09 3.78 -4.85
N THR A 51 -0.34 2.71 -4.12
CA THR A 51 0.61 1.63 -3.87
C THR A 51 0.26 0.42 -4.70
N HIS A 52 1.27 -0.20 -5.30
CA HIS A 52 1.19 -1.47 -6.00
C HIS A 52 2.13 -2.48 -5.38
N PHE A 53 1.72 -3.75 -5.32
CA PHE A 53 2.60 -4.86 -4.97
C PHE A 53 2.08 -6.17 -5.56
N ASP A 54 3.00 -7.08 -5.81
CA ASP A 54 2.73 -8.45 -6.25
C ASP A 54 2.89 -9.41 -5.05
N LEU A 55 1.93 -10.33 -4.90
CA LEU A 55 1.97 -11.43 -3.94
C LEU A 55 2.16 -12.76 -4.68
N ALA A 56 3.25 -13.45 -4.36
CA ALA A 56 3.45 -14.86 -4.69
C ALA A 56 3.10 -15.71 -3.46
N VAL A 57 2.12 -16.60 -3.59
CA VAL A 57 1.67 -17.46 -2.49
C VAL A 57 1.19 -18.80 -3.06
N ALA A 58 1.45 -19.88 -2.33
CA ALA A 58 0.97 -21.23 -2.64
C ALA A 58 -0.13 -21.66 -1.65
N GLY A 59 -0.90 -22.67 -2.05
CA GLY A 59 -2.02 -23.22 -1.29
C GLY A 59 -3.23 -22.29 -1.23
N THR A 60 -4.31 -22.77 -0.62
CA THR A 60 -5.64 -22.15 -0.63
C THR A 60 -6.00 -21.45 0.68
N ASP A 61 -5.16 -21.53 1.71
CA ASP A 61 -5.41 -20.87 2.99
C ASP A 61 -5.57 -19.34 2.78
N PRO A 62 -6.26 -18.61 3.67
CA PRO A 62 -6.34 -17.14 3.58
C PRO A 62 -5.02 -16.44 3.90
N VAL A 63 -4.74 -15.33 3.21
CA VAL A 63 -3.59 -14.44 3.47
C VAL A 63 -4.10 -13.15 4.11
N GLU A 64 -3.66 -12.86 5.32
CA GLU A 64 -3.91 -11.56 5.96
C GLU A 64 -2.93 -10.53 5.40
N MET A 65 -3.45 -9.39 4.97
CA MET A 65 -2.64 -8.31 4.42
C MET A 65 -2.93 -7.00 5.14
N ARG A 66 -1.85 -6.23 5.35
CA ARG A 66 -1.91 -4.88 5.91
C ARG A 66 -1.11 -3.95 5.03
N CYS A 67 -1.64 -2.73 4.80
CA CYS A 67 -0.93 -1.67 4.09
C CYS A 67 -1.24 -0.32 4.74
N TYR A 68 -0.22 0.50 4.96
CA TYR A 68 -0.37 1.91 5.31
C TYR A 68 0.80 2.73 4.76
N LEU A 69 0.62 4.04 4.67
CA LEU A 69 1.66 4.96 4.24
C LEU A 69 2.32 5.61 5.45
N ARG A 70 3.64 5.75 5.42
CA ARG A 70 4.43 6.47 6.43
C ARG A 70 5.42 7.44 5.82
N VAL A 71 5.87 8.40 6.62
CA VAL A 71 7.09 9.18 6.36
C VAL A 71 7.97 9.05 7.59
N LYS A 72 9.18 8.49 7.42
CA LYS A 72 10.05 8.09 8.53
C LYS A 72 9.26 7.20 9.51
N ASP A 73 9.08 7.63 10.75
CA ASP A 73 8.38 6.86 11.79
C ASP A 73 6.93 7.28 11.99
N LYS A 74 6.41 8.19 11.16
CA LYS A 74 5.04 8.72 11.29
C LYS A 74 4.10 8.11 10.27
N ALA A 75 3.02 7.50 10.74
CA ALA A 75 1.91 7.07 9.89
C ALA A 75 1.17 8.28 9.28
N MET A 76 0.89 8.20 7.99
CA MET A 76 0.28 9.26 7.19
C MET A 76 -1.10 8.89 6.64
N SER A 77 -1.49 7.62 6.73
CA SER A 77 -2.80 7.11 6.35
C SER A 77 -3.40 6.26 7.47
N GLU A 78 -4.66 5.86 7.29
CA GLU A 78 -5.21 4.69 7.97
C GLU A 78 -4.47 3.40 7.55
N THR A 79 -4.73 2.31 8.26
CA THR A 79 -4.26 0.97 7.87
C THR A 79 -5.36 0.27 7.10
N TRP A 80 -5.08 -0.02 5.82
CA TRP A 80 -5.88 -0.93 5.02
C TRP A 80 -5.63 -2.37 5.50
N LEU A 81 -6.70 -3.07 5.87
CA LEU A 81 -6.71 -4.47 6.27
C LEU A 81 -7.53 -5.26 5.26
N TYR A 82 -6.99 -6.36 4.75
CA TYR A 82 -7.68 -7.19 3.77
C TYR A 82 -7.26 -8.65 3.87
N GLN A 83 -8.23 -9.55 3.75
CA GLN A 83 -7.99 -11.00 3.71
C GLN A 83 -8.14 -11.46 2.25
N TYR A 84 -7.05 -11.98 1.67
CA TYR A 84 -7.06 -12.57 0.33
C TYR A 84 -7.23 -14.08 0.41
N HIS A 85 -8.18 -14.63 -0.34
CA HIS A 85 -8.40 -16.06 -0.49
C HIS A 85 -7.88 -16.51 -1.87
N PRO A 86 -6.75 -17.23 -1.93
CA PRO A 86 -6.28 -17.86 -3.15
C PRO A 86 -7.27 -18.92 -3.64
N ALA A 87 -7.35 -19.09 -4.95
CA ALA A 87 -8.11 -20.16 -5.60
C ALA A 87 -7.22 -21.38 -5.86
#